data_AF-A0A4Q9MNF9-F1
#
_entry.id   AF-A0A4Q9MNF9-F1
#
_cell.length_a   1.000
_cell.length_b   1.000
_cell.length_c   1.000
_cell.angle_alpha   90.00
_cell.angle_beta   90.00
_cell.angle_gamma   90.00
#
_symmetry.space_group_name_H-M   'P 1'
#
loop_
_entity.id
_entity.type
_entity.pdbx_description
1 polymer ?
#
loop_
_entity_poly.entity_id
_entity_poly.type
_entity_poly.pdbx_seq_one_letter_code
_entity_poly.pdbx_strand_id
1 'polypeptide(L)' 'IVHSDIKPENFLIDGSGAVVLSDFGLAQRPEGASLMSEDDFLMWHGLPGGTAGYLAPEALNKVDPYVAHKSDLFSLG' A
#
# COMPACT_ATOMS: atom_id res chain seq x y z
N ILE A 1 9.65 0.88 -1.15
CA ILE A 1 8.35 1.56 -0.94
C ILE A 1 7.27 0.51 -1.16
N VAL A 2 6.25 0.52 -0.31
CA VAL A 2 5.02 -0.28 -0.45
C VAL A 2 3.93 0.72 -0.84
N HIS A 3 3.11 0.44 -1.85
CA HIS A 3 2.08 1.35 -2.34
C HIS A 3 0.83 1.34 -1.47
N SER A 4 0.41 0.17 -0.98
CA SER A 4 -0.73 -0.03 -0.07
C SER A 4 -2.11 0.32 -0.65
N ASP A 5 -2.20 0.64 -1.94
CA ASP A 5 -3.47 0.88 -2.65
C ASP A 5 -3.36 0.51 -4.14
N ILE A 6 -2.84 -0.69 -4.41
CA ILE A 6 -2.79 -1.21 -5.76
C ILE A 6 -4.21 -1.59 -6.20
N LYS A 7 -4.67 -0.96 -7.29
CA LYS A 7 -5.98 -1.19 -7.94
C LYS A 7 -5.97 -0.64 -9.36
N PRO A 8 -6.85 -1.11 -10.27
CA PRO A 8 -6.89 -0.67 -11.67
C PRO A 8 -6.97 0.86 -11.83
N GLU A 9 -7.70 1.56 -10.97
CA GLU A 9 -7.87 3.01 -11.02
C GLU A 9 -6.54 3.78 -10.85
N ASN A 10 -5.55 3.16 -10.21
CA ASN A 10 -4.24 3.76 -9.94
C ASN A 10 -3.22 3.47 -11.06
N PHE A 11 -3.56 2.62 -12.05
CA PHE A 11 -2.75 2.39 -13.25
C PHE A 11 -3.24 3.28 -14.40
N LEU A 12 -2.50 4.35 -14.65
CA LEU A 12 -2.78 5.27 -15.75
C LEU A 12 -2.06 4.81 -17.02
N ILE A 13 -2.62 5.14 -18.18
CA ILE A 13 -1.99 4.93 -19.48
C ILE A 13 -1.64 6.28 -20.07
N ASP A 14 -0.37 6.50 -20.40
CA ASP A 14 0.07 7.75 -21.01
C ASP A 14 -0.19 7.78 -22.53
N GLY A 15 0.11 8.91 -23.18
CA GLY A 15 -0.09 9.08 -24.62
C GLY A 15 0.76 8.15 -25.52
N SER A 16 1.78 7.50 -24.96
CA SER A 16 2.61 6.51 -25.65
C SER A 16 2.14 5.06 -25.44
N GLY A 17 1.15 4.85 -24.58
CA GLY A 17 0.67 3.53 -24.16
C GLY A 17 1.46 2.92 -23.00
N ALA A 18 2.33 3.70 -22.34
CA ALA A 18 3.04 3.22 -21.16
C ALA A 18 2.14 3.23 -19.93
N VAL A 19 2.27 2.19 -19.09
CA VAL A 19 1.57 2.10 -17.80
C VAL A 19 2.33 2.91 -16.76
N VAL A 20 1.63 3.82 -16.08
CA VAL A 20 2.15 4.67 -15.01
C VAL A 20 1.37 4.40 -13.73
N LEU A 21 2.07 4.00 -12.67
CA LEU A 21 1.46 3.85 -11.34
C LEU A 21 1.31 5.22 -10.68
N SER A 22 0.15 5.48 -10.10
CA SER A 22 -0.23 6.76 -9.50
C SER A 22 -0.85 6.57 -8.10
N ASP A 23 -1.07 7.69 -7.38
CA ASP A 23 -1.68 7.72 -6.05
C ASP A 23 -0.87 7.01 -4.93
N PHE A 24 0.28 7.58 -4.61
CA PHE A 24 1.12 7.16 -3.48
C PHE A 24 0.63 7.70 -2.12
N GLY A 25 -0.64 8.13 -2.01
CA GLY A 25 -1.18 8.71 -0.79
C GLY A 25 -1.12 7.76 0.42
N LEU A 26 -1.17 6.45 0.15
CA LEU A 26 -1.06 5.40 1.18
C LEU A 26 0.34 4.76 1.27
N ALA A 27 1.30 5.22 0.48
CA ALA A 27 2.57 4.53 0.31
C ALA A 27 3.50 4.64 1.53
N GLN A 28 4.17 3.53 1.86
CA GLN A 28 5.02 3.40 3.03
C GLN A 28 6.48 3.09 2.65
N ARG A 29 7.42 3.50 3.51
CA ARG A 29 8.82 3.09 3.46
C ARG A 29 9.11 2.20 4.67
N PRO A 30 9.31 0.88 4.50
CA PRO A 30 9.58 -0.04 5.61
C PRO A 30 10.78 0.38 6.48
N GLU A 31 11.79 1.00 5.87
CA GLU A 31 12.97 1.53 6.57
C GLU A 31 12.69 2.82 7.37
N GLY A 32 11.66 3.58 6.99
CA GLY A 32 11.25 4.84 7.62
C GLY A 32 10.15 4.70 8.67
N ALA A 33 9.60 3.50 8.86
CA ALA A 33 8.61 3.22 9.90
C ALA A 33 9.17 3.48 11.31
N SER A 34 10.50 3.41 11.50
CA SER A 34 11.17 3.78 12.76
C SER A 34 11.14 5.28 13.07
N LEU A 35 10.81 6.12 12.08
CA LEU A 35 10.71 7.58 12.21
C LEU A 35 9.26 8.07 12.36
N MET A 36 8.28 7.17 12.24
CA MET A 36 6.88 7.50 12.50
C MET A 36 6.61 7.43 14.01
N SER A 37 5.85 8.39 14.53
CA SER A 37 5.39 8.30 15.92
C SER A 37 4.49 7.06 16.08
N GLU A 38 4.46 6.44 17.27
CA GLU A 38 3.55 5.32 17.51
C GLU A 38 2.08 5.68 17.23
N ASP A 39 1.70 6.94 17.45
CA ASP A 39 0.36 7.46 17.17
C ASP A 39 0.07 7.58 15.66
N ASP A 40 1.03 8.05 14.85
CA ASP A 40 0.88 8.06 13.38
C ASP A 40 0.85 6.64 12.83
N PHE A 41 1.67 5.76 13.39
CA PHE A 41 1.67 4.34 13.04
C PHE A 41 0.34 3.68 13.42
N LEU A 42 -0.21 3.93 14.61
CA LEU A 42 -1.51 3.38 15.04
C LEU A 42 -2.71 3.99 14.31
N MET A 43 -2.70 5.27 13.99
CA MET A 43 -3.77 5.89 13.18
C MET A 43 -3.77 5.34 11.75
N TRP A 44 -2.58 5.10 11.19
CA TRP A 44 -2.43 4.63 9.81
C TRP A 44 -2.61 3.12 9.67
N HIS A 45 -2.16 2.32 10.64
CA HIS A 45 -2.37 0.86 10.70
C HIS A 45 -3.67 0.45 11.42
N GLY A 46 -4.36 1.39 12.07
CA GLY A 46 -5.60 1.15 12.81
C GLY A 46 -6.86 1.13 11.94
N LEU A 47 -6.77 1.68 10.74
CA LEU A 47 -7.74 1.46 9.68
C LEU A 47 -7.05 0.60 8.60
N PRO A 48 -7.70 -0.42 8.04
CA PRO A 48 -7.15 -1.12 6.88
C PRO A 48 -7.08 -0.10 5.73
N GLY A 49 -5.93 0.54 5.57
CA GLY A 49 -5.64 1.39 4.42
C GLY A 49 -5.70 0.55 3.15
N GLY A 50 -6.18 1.16 2.07
CA GLY A 50 -6.33 0.52 0.76
C GLY A 50 -7.79 0.25 0.38
N THR A 51 -8.00 -0.13 -0.88
CA THR A 51 -9.33 -0.31 -1.46
C THR A 51 -9.87 -1.72 -1.21
N ALA A 52 -11.05 -1.80 -0.58
CA ALA A 52 -11.74 -3.07 -0.34
C ALA A 52 -11.96 -3.84 -1.65
N GLY A 53 -11.64 -5.14 -1.66
CA GLY A 53 -11.62 -5.98 -2.86
C GLY A 53 -10.22 -6.24 -3.41
N TYR A 54 -9.25 -5.36 -3.14
CA TYR A 54 -7.84 -5.54 -3.51
C TYR A 54 -6.93 -5.81 -2.30
N LEU A 55 -7.48 -5.75 -1.08
CA LEU A 55 -6.72 -5.96 0.14
C LEU A 55 -6.26 -7.41 0.28
N ALA A 56 -4.96 -7.58 0.56
CA ALA A 56 -4.40 -8.85 0.97
C ALA A 56 -4.95 -9.29 2.33
N PRO A 57 -5.16 -10.60 2.58
CA PRO A 57 -5.71 -11.08 3.83
C PRO A 57 -4.83 -10.74 5.04
N GLU A 58 -3.51 -10.67 4.87
CA GLU A 58 -2.59 -10.22 5.91
C GLU A 58 -2.68 -8.71 6.18
N ALA A 59 -3.15 -7.90 5.21
CA ALA A 59 -3.39 -6.47 5.40
C ALA A 59 -4.47 -6.19 6.45
N LEU A 60 -5.39 -7.15 6.65
CA LEU A 60 -6.44 -7.08 7.66
C LEU A 60 -5.94 -7.42 9.08
N ASN A 61 -4.80 -8.11 9.18
CA ASN A 61 -4.24 -8.61 10.44
C ASN A 61 -2.90 -7.90 10.72
N LYS A 62 -2.95 -6.62 11.14
CA LYS A 62 -1.81 -5.79 11.61
C LYS A 62 -0.45 -6.27 11.06
N VAL A 63 -0.18 -5.87 9.82
CA VAL A 63 0.94 -6.33 8.99
C VAL A 63 2.28 -6.16 9.70
N ASP A 64 3.05 -7.25 9.73
CA ASP A 64 4.48 -7.17 10.01
C ASP A 64 5.16 -6.35 8.89
N PRO A 65 5.82 -5.21 9.21
CA PRO A 65 6.43 -4.33 8.22
C PRO A 65 7.44 -5.03 7.30
N TYR A 66 8.01 -6.17 7.70
CA TYR A 66 8.92 -6.97 6.87
C TYR A 66 8.23 -7.74 5.75
N VAL A 67 6.89 -7.91 5.79
CA VAL A 67 6.11 -8.59 4.76
C VAL A 67 5.14 -7.68 3.99
N ALA A 68 5.10 -6.38 4.31
CA ALA A 68 4.20 -5.41 3.67
C ALA A 68 4.31 -5.34 2.14
N HIS A 69 5.50 -5.58 1.57
CA HIS A 69 5.71 -5.63 0.12
C HIS A 69 4.96 -6.80 -0.57
N LYS A 70 4.64 -7.87 0.16
CA LYS A 70 3.87 -9.01 -0.39
C LYS A 70 2.40 -8.66 -0.58
N SER A 71 1.89 -7.71 0.20
CA SER A 71 0.49 -7.28 0.07
C SER A 71 0.25 -6.53 -1.25
N ASP A 72 1.19 -5.69 -1.71
CA ASP A 72 1.11 -5.09 -3.05
C ASP A 72 1.10 -6.14 -4.16
N LEU A 73 1.86 -7.24 -4.00
CA LEU A 73 1.89 -8.34 -4.97
C LEU A 73 0.57 -9.11 -4.98
N PHE A 74 -0.09 -9.28 -3.83
CA PHE A 74 -1.41 -9.87 -3.77
C PHE A 74 -2.44 -8.98 -4.48
N SER A 75 -2.43 -7.68 -4.21
CA SER A 75 -3.35 -6.71 -4.81
C SER A 75 -3.21 -6.58 -6.34
N LEU A 76 -2.04 -6.95 -6.88
CA LEU A 76 -1.75 -7.02 -8.32
C LEU A 76 -2.38 -8.23 -9.02
N GLY A 77 -2.68 -9.31 -8.28
CA GLY A 77 -3.13 -10.61 -8.81
C GLY A 77 -4.64 -10.73 -8.89
#